data_AF-A0A3G8MBE0-F1
#
_entry.id   AF-A0A3G8MBE0-F1
#
_cell.length_a   1.000
_cell.length_b   1.000
_cell.length_c   1.000
_cell.angle_alpha   90.00
_cell.angle_beta   90.00
_cell.angle_gamma   90.00
#
_symmetry.space_group_name_H-M   'P 1'
#
loop_
_entity.id
_entity.type
_entity.pdbx_description
1 polymer ?
#
loop_
_entity_poly.entity_id
_entity_poly.type
_entity_poly.pdbx_seq_one_letter_code
_entity_poly.pdbx_strand_id
1 'polypeptide(L)'
;MNKLFTDTLKMSFVANQVIGLRLMKIATGGAHGKRESDLMVSEKLEAAAEASLAAAMCMATGQPHRAAERALAVYAKRIDGNLTRLSKR
;
A
#
# COMPACT_ATOMS: atom_id res chain seq x y z
N MET A 1 0.75 -16.58 -18.13
CA MET A 1 1.35 -15.82 -17.01
C MET A 1 0.22 -15.44 -16.06
N ASN A 2 0.23 -15.90 -14.81
CA ASN A 2 -0.91 -15.72 -13.89
C ASN A 2 -1.06 -14.23 -13.52
N LYS A 3 -2.30 -13.70 -13.57
CA LYS A 3 -2.63 -12.29 -13.29
C LYS A 3 -2.05 -11.78 -11.95
N LEU A 4 -2.08 -12.63 -10.92
CA LEU A 4 -1.50 -12.33 -9.60
C LEU A 4 -0.01 -12.01 -9.66
N PHE A 5 0.75 -12.71 -10.51
CA PHE A 5 2.19 -12.52 -10.65
C PHE A 5 2.51 -11.18 -11.32
N THR A 6 1.80 -10.86 -12.41
CA THR A 6 1.97 -9.57 -13.09
C THR A 6 1.56 -8.39 -12.20
N ASP A 7 0.48 -8.54 -11.43
CA ASP A 7 0.01 -7.53 -10.49
C ASP A 7 1.03 -7.32 -9.36
N THR A 8 1.59 -8.41 -8.84
CA THR A 8 2.65 -8.36 -7.80
C THR A 8 3.91 -7.67 -8.31
N LEU A 9 4.38 -8.00 -9.51
CA LEU A 9 5.56 -7.37 -10.10
C LEU A 9 5.37 -5.86 -10.30
N LYS A 10 4.21 -5.45 -10.83
CA LYS A 10 3.86 -4.04 -10.97
C LYS A 10 3.85 -3.34 -9.61
N MET A 11 3.21 -3.95 -8.61
CA MET A 11 3.20 -3.43 -7.25
C MET A 11 4.60 -3.28 -6.66
N SER A 12 5.48 -4.28 -6.83
CA SER A 12 6.86 -4.22 -6.33
C SER A 12 7.63 -3.03 -6.93
N PHE A 13 7.44 -2.75 -8.23
CA PHE A 13 8.06 -1.60 -8.88
C PHE A 13 7.54 -0.27 -8.31
N VAL A 14 6.23 -0.12 -8.17
CA VAL A 14 5.61 1.10 -7.60
C VAL A 14 5.97 1.28 -6.13
N ALA A 15 6.03 0.19 -5.36
CA ALA A 15 6.43 0.23 -3.95
C ALA A 15 7.85 0.78 -3.76
N ASN A 16 8.80 0.37 -4.61
CA ASN A 16 10.16 0.91 -4.57
C ASN A 16 10.20 2.43 -4.85
N GLN A 17 9.39 2.93 -5.78
CA GLN A 17 9.27 4.38 -6.03
C GLN A 17 8.71 5.13 -4.82
N VAL A 18 7.64 4.59 -4.20
CA VAL A 18 7.06 5.17 -2.98
C VAL A 18 8.10 5.22 -1.86
N ILE A 19 8.88 4.15 -1.67
CA ILE A 19 9.95 4.09 -0.68
C ILE A 19 11.00 5.18 -0.96
N GLY A 20 11.47 5.29 -2.20
CA GLY A 20 12.43 6.32 -2.60
C GLY A 20 11.94 7.74 -2.32
N LEU A 21 10.71 8.08 -2.72
CA LEU A 21 10.12 9.40 -2.49
C LEU A 21 9.96 9.71 -1.00
N ARG A 22 9.57 8.72 -0.19
CA ARG A 22 9.48 8.89 1.27
C ARG A 22 10.85 9.12 1.90
N LEU A 23 11.86 8.36 1.48
CA LEU A 23 13.23 8.55 1.96
C LEU A 23 13.74 9.94 1.60
N MET A 24 13.49 10.43 0.39
CA MET A 24 13.83 11.81 0.01
C MET A 24 13.15 12.83 0.93
N LYS A 25 11.85 12.66 1.21
CA LYS A 25 11.09 13.58 2.09
C LYS A 25 11.49 13.51 3.56
N ILE A 26 11.89 12.33 4.04
CA ILE A 26 12.41 12.16 5.40
C ILE A 26 13.81 12.75 5.51
N ALA A 27 14.65 12.59 4.47
CA ALA A 27 16.00 13.11 4.44
C ALA A 27 16.06 14.65 4.49
N THR A 28 15.02 15.37 4.05
CA THR A 28 14.95 16.82 4.25
C THR A 28 14.84 17.22 5.72
N GLY A 29 14.48 16.27 6.61
CA GLY A 29 14.33 16.50 8.03
C GLY A 29 13.19 17.46 8.39
N GLY A 30 13.30 18.01 9.62
CA GLY A 30 12.37 19.02 10.13
C GLY A 30 10.92 18.56 10.24
N ALA A 31 10.00 19.53 10.25
CA ALA A 31 8.56 19.26 10.40
C ALA A 31 7.99 18.42 9.25
N HIS A 32 8.50 18.57 8.02
CA HIS A 32 8.03 17.82 6.86
C HIS A 32 8.43 16.34 6.92
N GLY A 33 9.67 16.03 7.29
CA GLY A 33 10.13 14.66 7.46
C GLY A 33 9.38 13.94 8.60
N LYS A 34 9.21 14.61 9.76
CA LYS A 34 8.42 14.05 10.87
C LYS A 34 6.98 13.77 10.46
N ARG A 35 6.32 14.74 9.81
CA ARG A 35 4.94 14.58 9.34
C ARG A 35 4.79 13.43 8.35
N GLU A 36 5.76 13.26 7.44
CA GLU A 36 5.73 12.13 6.52
C GLU A 36 5.84 10.81 7.28
N SER A 37 6.79 10.68 8.22
CA SER A 37 6.97 9.50 9.07
C SER A 37 5.68 9.12 9.83
N ASP A 38 5.04 10.09 10.49
CA ASP A 38 3.80 9.88 11.24
C ASP A 38 2.67 9.41 10.31
N LEU A 39 2.54 10.05 9.15
CA LEU A 39 1.54 9.70 8.14
C LEU A 39 1.79 8.28 7.58
N MET A 40 3.04 7.84 7.42
CA MET A 40 3.32 6.47 6.97
C MET A 40 2.84 5.43 7.98
N VAL A 41 2.81 5.73 9.28
CA VAL A 41 2.33 4.79 10.30
C VAL A 41 0.82 4.64 10.15
N SER A 42 0.09 5.76 10.10
CA SER A 42 -1.37 5.76 9.87
C SER A 42 -1.74 5.02 8.58
N GLU A 43 -1.06 5.32 7.47
CA GLU A 43 -1.34 4.66 6.18
C GLU A 43 -1.12 3.14 6.23
N LYS A 44 -0.12 2.65 6.99
CA LYS A 44 0.11 1.20 7.16
C LYS A 44 -0.98 0.54 7.99
N LEU A 45 -1.38 1.19 9.09
CA LEU A 45 -2.43 0.67 9.97
C LEU A 45 -3.77 0.60 9.23
N GLU A 46 -4.14 1.65 8.50
CA GLU A 46 -5.35 1.66 7.68
C GLU A 46 -5.32 0.59 6.59
N ALA A 47 -4.20 0.45 5.86
CA ALA A 47 -4.07 -0.57 4.83
C ALA A 47 -4.18 -1.98 5.40
N ALA A 48 -3.58 -2.25 6.56
CA ALA A 48 -3.66 -3.54 7.24
C ALA A 48 -5.09 -3.84 7.71
N ALA A 49 -5.78 -2.86 8.29
CA ALA A 49 -7.18 -3.00 8.70
C ALA A 49 -8.10 -3.28 7.51
N GLU A 50 -7.99 -2.49 6.43
CA GLU A 50 -8.78 -2.69 5.21
C GLU A 50 -8.51 -4.03 4.53
N ALA A 51 -7.24 -4.44 4.45
CA ALA A 51 -6.86 -5.73 3.86
C ALA A 51 -7.40 -6.90 4.68
N SER A 52 -7.33 -6.81 6.01
CA SER A 52 -7.86 -7.81 6.94
C SER A 52 -9.38 -7.91 6.82
N LEU A 53 -10.08 -6.77 6.75
CA LEU A 53 -11.52 -6.72 6.52
C LEU A 53 -11.89 -7.35 5.17
N ALA A 54 -11.18 -7.00 4.10
CA ALA A 54 -11.43 -7.54 2.76
C ALA A 54 -11.22 -9.06 2.70
N ALA A 55 -10.19 -9.57 3.38
CA ALA A 55 -9.94 -11.00 3.51
C ALA A 55 -11.03 -11.70 4.34
N ALA A 56 -11.41 -11.15 5.49
CA ALA A 56 -12.46 -11.68 6.34
C ALA A 56 -13.82 -11.73 5.61
N MET A 57 -14.14 -10.70 4.81
CA MET A 57 -15.36 -10.68 3.99
C MET A 57 -15.35 -11.80 2.93
N CYS A 58 -14.20 -12.13 2.35
CA CYS A 58 -14.09 -13.27 1.43
C CYS A 58 -14.36 -14.60 2.15
N MET A 59 -13.90 -14.75 3.39
CA MET A 59 -14.20 -15.95 4.18
C MET A 59 -15.70 -16.03 4.51
N ALA A 60 -16.29 -14.93 4.99
CA ALA A 60 -17.71 -14.86 5.35
C ALA A 60 -18.65 -15.11 4.17
N THR A 61 -18.24 -14.75 2.96
CA THR A 61 -19.02 -14.93 1.71
C THR A 61 -18.73 -16.24 0.98
N GLY A 62 -18.00 -17.18 1.61
CA GLY A 62 -17.71 -18.49 1.04
C GLY A 62 -16.69 -18.49 -0.11
N GLN A 63 -15.87 -17.45 -0.22
CA GLN A 63 -14.83 -17.30 -1.25
C GLN A 63 -13.41 -17.22 -0.63
N PRO A 64 -12.99 -18.17 0.24
CA PRO A 64 -11.72 -18.07 0.95
C PRO A 64 -10.50 -18.03 0.01
N HIS A 65 -10.58 -18.69 -1.15
CA HIS A 65 -9.53 -18.67 -2.18
C HIS A 65 -9.23 -17.27 -2.73
N ARG A 66 -10.15 -16.30 -2.61
CA ARG A 66 -9.96 -14.91 -3.05
C ARG A 66 -9.44 -13.98 -1.95
N ALA A 67 -9.35 -14.45 -0.70
CA ALA A 67 -8.97 -13.60 0.43
C ALA A 67 -7.59 -12.93 0.21
N ALA A 68 -6.61 -13.71 -0.26
CA ALA A 68 -5.27 -13.20 -0.56
C ALA A 68 -5.27 -12.19 -1.73
N GLU A 69 -6.00 -12.48 -2.81
CA GLU A 69 -6.13 -11.58 -3.96
C GLU A 69 -6.75 -10.24 -3.53
N ARG A 70 -7.83 -10.27 -2.73
CA ARG A 70 -8.50 -9.06 -2.26
C ARG A 70 -7.66 -8.25 -1.29
N ALA A 71 -6.94 -8.90 -0.37
CA ALA A 71 -6.01 -8.22 0.52
C ALA A 71 -4.89 -7.50 -0.29
N LEU A 72 -4.31 -8.18 -1.28
CA LEU A 72 -3.29 -7.59 -2.16
C LEU A 72 -3.84 -6.42 -2.98
N ALA A 73 -5.09 -6.50 -3.46
CA ALA A 73 -5.73 -5.40 -4.18
C ALA A 73 -5.89 -4.14 -3.32
N VAL A 74 -6.16 -4.27 -2.02
CA VAL A 74 -6.16 -3.14 -1.08
C VAL A 74 -4.79 -2.49 -1.02
N TYR A 75 -3.73 -3.29 -0.83
CA TYR A 75 -2.36 -2.77 -0.81
C TYR A 75 -1.97 -2.08 -2.12
N ALA A 76 -2.37 -2.64 -3.27
CA ALA A 76 -2.15 -2.04 -4.60
C ALA A 76 -2.72 -0.63 -4.66
N LYS A 77 -4.00 -0.50 -4.29
CA LYS A 77 -4.71 0.78 -4.27
C LYS A 77 -4.03 1.80 -3.35
N ARG A 78 -3.61 1.38 -2.15
CA ARG A 78 -2.93 2.26 -1.18
C ARG A 78 -1.55 2.70 -1.70
N ILE A 79 -0.79 1.81 -2.33
CA ILE A 79 0.52 2.12 -2.92
C ILE A 79 0.38 3.12 -4.08
N ASP A 80 -0.58 2.94 -4.98
CA ASP A 80 -0.83 3.87 -6.09
C ASP A 80 -1.29 5.26 -5.59
N GLY A 81 -2.14 5.28 -4.56
CA GLY A 81 -2.55 6.52 -3.89
C GLY A 81 -1.36 7.26 -3.25
N ASN A 82 -0.47 6.52 -2.60
CA ASN A 82 0.75 7.07 -2.01
C ASN A 82 1.69 7.64 -3.07
N LEU A 83 1.89 6.92 -4.18
CA LEU A 83 2.70 7.41 -5.29
C LEU A 83 2.14 8.73 -5.82
N THR A 84 0.84 8.80 -6.05
CA THR A 84 0.16 10.01 -6.54
C THR A 84 0.29 11.18 -5.56
N ARG A 85 0.23 10.93 -4.25
CA ARG A 85 0.39 11.96 -3.21
C ARG A 85 1.83 12.46 -3.16
N LEU A 86 2.79 11.55 -3.21
CA LEU A 86 4.21 11.85 -3.07
C LEU A 86 4.78 12.51 -4.33
N SER A 87 4.28 12.18 -5.53
CA SER A 87 4.73 12.82 -6.78
C SER A 87 4.21 14.25 -6.96
N LYS A 88 3.16 14.64 -6.24
CA LYS A 88 2.58 15.99 -6.27
C LYS A 88 3.22 16.97 -5.26
N ARG A 89 4.14 16.51 -4.42
CA ARG A 89 4.69 17.28 -3.29
C ARG A 89 6.20 17.30 -3.28
#